data_AF-A0A6M3M360-F1
#
_entry.id   AF-A0A6M3M360-F1
#
_cell.length_a   1.000
_cell.length_b   1.000
_cell.length_c   1.000
_cell.angle_alpha   90.00
_cell.angle_beta   90.00
_cell.angle_gamma   90.00
#
_symmetry.space_group_name_H-M   'P 1'
#
loop_
_entity.id
_entity.type
_entity.pdbx_description
1 polymer ?
#
loop_
_entity_poly.entity_id
_entity_poly.type
_entity_poly.pdbx_seq_one_letter_code
_entity_poly.pdbx_strand_id
1 'polypeptide(L)'
;MSFSYDSARLSDELNQIRLYLGDTDEDDPLLQDEEIALMQDEHSSFKKRIAACCRLICAILARDVDFRLSLLSEKASVTYDRYKDMAERFEAMGSVSYPWAGSILKSYKESNEEDISLVKPRFKIGQMDNPPGGMGDE
;
A
#
# COMPACT_ATOMS: atom_id res chain seq x y z
N MET A 1 -2.55 -7.67 -29.48
CA MET A 1 -2.78 -6.46 -28.67
C MET A 1 -4.27 -6.25 -28.69
N SER A 2 -4.93 -6.60 -27.60
CA SER A 2 -6.36 -6.34 -27.40
C SER A 2 -6.51 -5.32 -26.29
N PHE A 3 -7.44 -4.40 -26.51
CA PHE A 3 -8.04 -3.59 -25.49
C PHE A 3 -9.49 -4.03 -25.36
N SER A 4 -9.95 -4.24 -24.14
CA SER A 4 -11.37 -4.39 -23.87
C SER A 4 -11.77 -3.60 -22.63
N TYR A 5 -12.88 -2.89 -22.72
CA TYR A 5 -13.52 -2.27 -21.58
C TYR A 5 -15.04 -2.37 -21.71
N ASP A 6 -15.68 -2.98 -20.73
CA ASP A 6 -17.14 -3.06 -20.66
C ASP A 6 -17.64 -2.51 -19.31
N SER A 7 -18.23 -1.32 -19.37
CA SER A 7 -18.80 -0.63 -18.20
C SER A 7 -19.97 -1.39 -17.55
N ALA A 8 -20.61 -2.33 -18.24
CA ALA A 8 -21.65 -3.18 -17.67
C ALA A 8 -21.07 -4.39 -16.91
N ARG A 9 -19.79 -4.71 -17.10
CA ARG A 9 -19.11 -5.90 -16.53
C ARG A 9 -18.01 -5.52 -15.53
N LEU A 10 -18.35 -4.66 -14.58
CA LEU A 10 -17.46 -4.27 -13.47
C LEU A 10 -17.22 -5.40 -12.45
N SER A 11 -17.80 -6.58 -12.62
CA SER A 11 -17.42 -7.78 -11.87
C SER A 11 -16.05 -8.33 -12.31
N ASP A 12 -15.63 -8.03 -13.54
CA ASP A 12 -14.31 -8.38 -14.04
C ASP A 12 -13.27 -7.41 -13.49
N GLU A 13 -12.18 -7.95 -12.95
CA GLU A 13 -11.11 -7.16 -12.36
C GLU A 13 -10.40 -6.31 -13.40
N LEU A 14 -10.29 -6.78 -14.64
CA LEU A 14 -9.70 -6.01 -15.75
C LEU A 14 -10.46 -4.70 -15.95
N ASN A 15 -11.80 -4.78 -16.05
CA ASN A 15 -12.67 -3.60 -16.19
C ASN A 15 -12.60 -2.68 -14.95
N GLN A 16 -12.46 -3.26 -13.75
CA GLN A 16 -12.27 -2.46 -12.54
C GLN A 16 -10.96 -1.68 -12.59
N ILE A 17 -9.83 -2.33 -12.91
CA ILE A 17 -8.53 -1.67 -12.97
C ILE A 17 -8.58 -0.53 -14.00
N ARG A 18 -9.10 -0.77 -15.21
CA ARG A 18 -9.29 0.26 -16.24
C ARG A 18 -10.10 1.45 -15.73
N LEU A 19 -11.23 1.19 -15.07
CA LEU A 19 -12.05 2.23 -14.46
C LEU A 19 -11.29 3.07 -13.42
N TYR A 20 -10.48 2.43 -12.56
CA TYR A 20 -9.67 3.16 -11.57
C TYR A 20 -8.53 3.96 -12.20
N LEU A 21 -7.99 3.50 -13.32
CA LEU A 21 -6.94 4.20 -14.08
C LEU A 21 -7.48 5.35 -14.93
N GLY A 22 -8.80 5.35 -15.19
CA GLY A 22 -9.42 6.22 -16.20
C GLY A 22 -9.13 5.80 -17.64
N ASP A 23 -8.61 4.58 -17.83
CA ASP A 23 -8.24 4.00 -19.12
C ASP A 23 -9.46 3.27 -19.73
N THR A 24 -10.47 4.06 -20.09
CA THR A 24 -11.79 3.59 -20.56
C THR A 24 -12.08 3.95 -22.01
N ASP A 25 -11.19 4.68 -22.66
CA ASP A 25 -11.32 5.10 -24.05
C ASP A 25 -10.70 4.04 -24.98
N GLU A 26 -11.49 3.52 -25.91
CA GLU A 26 -11.03 2.52 -26.89
C GLU A 26 -10.17 3.13 -27.99
N ASP A 27 -10.32 4.44 -28.25
CA ASP A 27 -9.58 5.14 -29.30
C ASP A 27 -8.16 5.53 -28.85
N ASP A 28 -7.92 5.65 -27.54
CA ASP A 28 -6.63 5.99 -26.94
C ASP A 28 -6.31 5.10 -25.72
N PRO A 29 -6.06 3.81 -25.94
CA PRO A 29 -5.79 2.87 -24.87
C PRO A 29 -4.39 3.10 -24.28
N LEU A 30 -4.32 3.40 -22.98
CA LEU A 30 -3.04 3.61 -22.29
C LEU A 30 -2.32 2.30 -22.00
N LEU A 31 -3.06 1.24 -21.67
CA LEU A 31 -2.54 -0.10 -21.42
C LEU A 31 -3.33 -1.17 -22.18
N GLN A 32 -2.62 -2.19 -22.65
CA GLN A 32 -3.19 -3.38 -23.26
C GLN A 32 -3.69 -4.37 -22.20
N ASP A 33 -4.64 -5.23 -22.58
CA ASP A 33 -5.22 -6.22 -21.65
C ASP A 33 -4.13 -7.12 -21.04
N GLU A 34 -3.16 -7.54 -21.85
CA GLU A 34 -2.04 -8.40 -21.44
C GLU A 34 -1.09 -7.71 -20.45
N GLU A 35 -0.92 -6.39 -20.55
CA GLU A 35 -0.08 -5.63 -19.62
C GLU A 35 -0.74 -5.53 -18.24
N ILE A 36 -2.07 -5.39 -18.20
CA ILE A 36 -2.85 -5.42 -16.97
C ILE A 36 -2.85 -6.83 -16.38
N ALA A 37 -2.98 -7.87 -17.21
CA ALA A 37 -2.93 -9.26 -16.77
C ALA A 37 -1.59 -9.59 -16.10
N LEU A 38 -0.47 -9.10 -16.65
CA LEU A 38 0.85 -9.28 -16.03
C LEU A 38 0.90 -8.66 -14.62
N MET A 39 0.34 -7.47 -14.43
CA MET A 39 0.26 -6.85 -13.09
C MET A 39 -0.63 -7.63 -12.13
N GLN A 40 -1.70 -8.27 -12.63
CA GLN A 40 -2.55 -9.15 -11.83
C GLN A 40 -1.78 -10.37 -11.32
N ASP A 41 -0.90 -10.94 -12.13
CA ASP A 41 -0.07 -12.08 -11.75
C ASP A 41 1.05 -11.70 -10.75
N GLU A 42 1.67 -10.53 -10.91
CA GLU A 42 2.80 -10.10 -10.06
C GLU A 42 2.41 -9.62 -8.66
N HIS A 43 1.18 -9.15 -8.48
CA HIS A 43 0.74 -8.54 -7.22
C HIS A 43 -0.52 -9.18 -6.69
N SER A 44 -0.56 -9.52 -5.39
CA SER A 44 -1.75 -10.10 -4.76
C SER A 44 -2.79 -9.06 -4.33
N SER A 45 -2.38 -7.81 -4.10
CA SER A 45 -3.27 -6.73 -3.67
C SER A 45 -3.76 -5.94 -4.86
N PHE A 46 -5.09 -5.83 -5.01
CA PHE A 46 -5.74 -5.00 -6.02
C PHE A 46 -5.19 -3.57 -6.09
N LYS A 47 -4.92 -2.96 -4.92
CA LYS A 47 -4.36 -1.60 -4.86
C LYS A 47 -2.92 -1.54 -5.36
N LYS A 48 -2.12 -2.58 -5.10
CA LYS A 48 -0.75 -2.67 -5.64
C LYS A 48 -0.74 -2.90 -7.14
N ARG A 49 -1.69 -3.68 -7.68
CA ARG A 49 -1.90 -3.84 -9.13
C ARG A 49 -2.15 -2.49 -9.80
N ILE A 50 -3.09 -1.70 -9.29
CA ILE A 50 -3.38 -0.35 -9.81
C ILE A 50 -2.13 0.53 -9.75
N ALA A 51 -1.41 0.54 -8.63
CA ALA A 51 -0.21 1.36 -8.49
C ALA A 51 0.89 0.95 -9.49
N ALA A 52 1.03 -0.34 -9.77
CA ALA A 52 1.97 -0.85 -10.75
C ALA A 52 1.56 -0.47 -12.19
N CYS A 53 0.27 -0.59 -12.54
CA CYS A 53 -0.26 -0.09 -13.81
C CYS A 53 -0.01 1.43 -13.99
N CYS A 54 -0.22 2.24 -12.94
CA CYS A 54 0.08 3.67 -12.98
C CYS A 54 1.56 3.94 -13.29
N ARG A 55 2.49 3.13 -12.75
CA ARG A 55 3.93 3.25 -13.05
C ARG A 55 4.25 2.88 -14.49
N LEU A 56 3.56 1.89 -15.07
CA LEU A 56 3.71 1.57 -16.50
C LEU A 56 3.26 2.75 -17.38
N ILE A 57 2.11 3.35 -17.08
CA ILE A 57 1.61 4.55 -17.79
C ILE A 57 2.62 5.70 -17.67
N CYS A 58 3.19 5.92 -16.48
CA CYS A 58 4.26 6.90 -16.30
C CYS A 58 5.48 6.61 -17.19
N ALA A 59 5.87 5.34 -17.36
CA ALA A 59 6.99 4.96 -18.21
C ALA A 59 6.70 5.20 -19.70
N ILE A 60 5.44 5.04 -20.12
CA ILE A 60 4.99 5.40 -21.48
C ILE A 60 5.07 6.92 -21.66
N LEU A 61 4.43 7.69 -20.78
CA LEU A 61 4.37 9.15 -20.83
C LEU A 61 5.75 9.82 -20.69
N ALA A 62 6.71 9.17 -20.01
CA ALA A 62 8.08 9.69 -19.90
C ALA A 62 8.82 9.77 -21.24
N ARG A 63 8.31 9.10 -22.29
CA ARG A 63 8.84 9.19 -23.65
C ARG A 63 8.29 10.38 -24.43
N ASP A 64 7.20 10.97 -23.95
CA ASP A 64 6.51 12.05 -24.64
C ASP A 64 7.09 13.42 -24.26
N VAL A 65 6.96 14.36 -25.20
CA VAL A 65 7.50 15.71 -25.04
C VAL A 65 6.33 16.69 -24.94
N ASP A 66 6.43 17.65 -24.02
CA ASP A 66 5.47 18.74 -23.94
C ASP A 66 5.54 19.60 -25.21
N PHE A 67 4.40 19.77 -25.88
CA PHE A 67 4.34 20.58 -27.10
C PHE A 67 3.26 21.67 -27.01
N ARG A 68 3.55 22.79 -27.66
CA ARG A 68 2.68 23.96 -27.70
C ARG A 68 2.57 24.46 -29.13
N LEU A 69 1.38 24.35 -29.70
CA LEU A 69 1.05 24.87 -31.03
C LEU A 69 0.09 26.05 -30.90
N SER A 70 0.64 27.26 -30.89
CA SER A 70 -0.13 28.51 -30.77
C SER A 70 -1.05 28.52 -29.52
N LEU A 71 -2.35 28.28 -29.70
CA LEU A 71 -3.36 28.24 -28.63
C LEU A 71 -3.55 26.83 -28.04
N LEU A 72 -3.12 25.77 -28.72
CA LEU A 72 -3.18 24.41 -28.23
C LEU A 72 -1.90 24.08 -27.45
N SER A 73 -2.05 23.60 -26.22
CA SER A 73 -0.93 23.13 -25.39
C SER A 73 -1.29 21.77 -24.84
N GLU A 74 -0.44 20.80 -25.10
CA GLU A 74 -0.52 19.48 -24.49
C GLU A 74 0.67 19.34 -23.54
N LYS A 75 0.38 18.90 -22.31
CA LYS A 75 1.38 18.79 -21.24
C LYS A 75 1.39 17.35 -20.75
N ALA A 76 2.20 16.53 -21.41
CA ALA A 76 2.46 15.16 -20.99
C ALA A 76 3.01 15.12 -19.56
N SER A 77 3.82 16.12 -19.18
CA SER A 77 4.34 16.30 -17.81
C SER A 77 3.26 16.37 -16.74
N VAL A 78 2.15 17.06 -17.01
CA VAL A 78 1.03 17.17 -16.06
C VAL A 78 0.31 15.84 -15.91
N THR A 79 0.15 15.10 -17.00
CA THR A 79 -0.47 13.77 -16.98
C THR A 79 0.43 12.78 -16.24
N TYR A 80 1.74 12.82 -16.49
CA TYR A 80 2.74 12.04 -15.76
C TYR A 80 2.65 12.26 -14.25
N ASP A 81 2.63 13.52 -13.79
CA ASP A 81 2.54 13.86 -12.37
C ASP A 81 1.25 13.32 -11.73
N ARG A 82 0.12 13.36 -12.45
CA ARG A 82 -1.15 12.79 -11.96
C ARG A 82 -1.07 11.29 -11.74
N TYR A 83 -0.53 10.55 -12.70
CA TYR A 83 -0.39 9.09 -12.57
C TYR A 83 0.64 8.71 -11.52
N LYS A 84 1.71 9.50 -11.36
CA LYS A 84 2.69 9.32 -10.29
C LYS A 84 2.05 9.50 -8.91
N ASP A 85 1.32 10.58 -8.69
CA ASP A 85 0.61 10.84 -7.43
C ASP A 85 -0.42 9.74 -7.14
N MET A 86 -1.11 9.25 -8.19
CA MET A 86 -2.06 8.16 -8.06
C MET A 86 -1.37 6.84 -7.64
N ALA A 87 -0.22 6.52 -8.24
CA ALA A 87 0.58 5.37 -7.87
C ALA A 87 0.98 5.41 -6.39
N GLU A 88 1.49 6.55 -5.91
CA GLU A 88 1.91 6.73 -4.52
C GLU A 88 0.75 6.54 -3.53
N ARG A 89 -0.43 7.08 -3.86
CA ARG A 89 -1.64 6.90 -3.04
C ARG A 89 -2.06 5.45 -2.94
N PHE A 90 -2.05 4.71 -4.05
CA PHE A 90 -2.44 3.31 -4.08
C PHE A 90 -1.41 2.38 -3.41
N GLU A 91 -0.11 2.68 -3.52
CA GLU A 91 0.96 2.01 -2.76
C GLU A 91 0.77 2.20 -1.25
N ALA A 92 0.50 3.44 -0.81
CA ALA A 92 0.27 3.75 0.60
C ALA A 92 -0.96 3.02 1.15
N MET A 93 -2.06 2.98 0.38
CA MET A 93 -3.27 2.22 0.75
C MET A 93 -3.04 0.70 0.76
N GLY A 94 -2.17 0.19 -0.10
CA GLY A 94 -1.83 -1.23 -0.17
C GLY A 94 -0.81 -1.69 0.87
N SER A 95 -0.19 -0.76 1.58
CA SER A 95 0.88 -1.02 2.56
C SER A 95 0.35 -0.86 3.97
N VAL A 96 -0.12 -1.96 4.56
CA VAL A 96 -0.49 -1.97 5.97
C VAL A 96 0.74 -2.32 6.81
N SER A 97 1.55 -1.31 7.13
CA SER A 97 2.63 -1.47 8.09
C SER A 97 2.06 -1.28 9.50
N TYR A 98 1.75 -2.38 10.18
CA TYR A 98 1.49 -2.33 11.61
C TYR A 98 2.83 -2.33 12.34
N PRO A 99 3.11 -1.36 13.23
CA PRO A 99 4.22 -1.49 14.14
C PRO A 99 3.98 -2.75 14.98
N TRP A 100 4.93 -3.69 14.94
CA TRP A 100 4.86 -4.87 15.80
C TRP A 100 5.00 -4.42 17.25
N ALA A 101 3.93 -4.53 18.01
CA ALA A 101 3.94 -4.27 19.45
C ALA A 101 3.91 -5.62 20.18
N GLY A 102 5.06 -6.00 20.73
CA GLY A 102 5.32 -7.30 21.37
C GLY A 102 4.60 -7.57 22.70
N SER A 103 3.42 -6.99 22.94
CA SER A 103 2.66 -7.18 24.18
C SER A 103 1.18 -6.79 24.07
N ILE A 104 0.55 -6.89 22.89
CA ILE A 104 -0.88 -6.55 22.76
C ILE A 104 -1.78 -7.62 23.43
N LEU A 105 -1.34 -8.88 23.45
CA LEU A 105 -2.11 -10.01 23.98
C LEU A 105 -1.67 -10.37 25.41
N LYS A 106 -2.63 -10.54 26.32
CA LYS A 106 -2.38 -10.98 27.70
C LYS A 106 -1.70 -12.36 27.77
N SER A 107 -2.10 -13.29 26.91
CA SER A 107 -1.50 -14.63 26.84
C SER A 107 -0.02 -14.60 26.45
N TYR A 108 0.38 -13.68 25.56
CA TYR A 108 1.77 -13.50 25.16
C TYR A 108 2.61 -12.89 26.28
N LYS A 109 2.00 -12.04 27.10
CA LYS A 109 2.63 -11.49 28.29
C LYS A 109 2.90 -12.61 29.30
N GLU A 110 1.90 -13.43 29.59
CA GLU A 110 2.01 -14.58 30.51
C GLU A 110 3.07 -15.58 30.02
N SER A 111 3.09 -15.94 28.73
CA SER A 111 4.11 -16.84 28.18
C SER A 111 5.53 -16.27 28.29
N ASN A 112 5.71 -14.96 28.09
CA ASN A 112 7.02 -14.31 28.24
C ASN A 112 7.47 -14.20 29.71
N GLU A 113 6.52 -14.11 30.66
CA GLU A 113 6.83 -14.13 32.09
C GLU A 113 7.23 -15.53 32.58
N GLU A 114 6.66 -16.57 31.97
CA GLU A 114 6.97 -17.97 32.24
C GLU A 114 8.27 -18.44 31.57
N ASP A 115 8.65 -17.87 30.44
CA ASP A 115 9.88 -18.22 29.72
C ASP A 115 11.14 -17.91 30.57
N ILE A 116 11.91 -18.97 30.85
CA ILE A 116 13.16 -18.90 31.63
C ILE A 116 14.36 -18.48 30.77
N SER A 117 14.23 -18.49 29.45
CA SER A 117 15.28 -18.07 28.51
C SER A 117 15.30 -16.56 28.27
N LEU A 118 14.19 -15.87 28.56
CA LEU A 118 14.08 -14.42 28.44
C LEU A 118 14.71 -13.72 29.66
N VAL A 119 15.40 -12.61 29.39
CA VAL A 119 15.91 -11.72 30.44
C VAL A 119 14.72 -11.04 31.11
N LYS A 120 14.38 -11.51 32.32
CA LYS A 120 13.26 -10.97 33.09
C LYS A 120 13.55 -9.53 33.51
N PRO A 121 12.54 -8.65 33.50
CA PRO A 121 12.72 -7.27 33.92
C PRO A 121 13.18 -7.23 35.38
N ARG A 122 14.20 -6.41 35.66
CA ARG A 122 14.75 -6.22 37.02
C ARG A 122 13.73 -5.58 37.95
N PHE A 123 12.77 -4.85 37.37
CA PHE A 123 11.72 -4.15 38.09
C PHE A 123 10.48 -5.03 38.21
N LYS A 124 9.99 -5.21 39.44
CA LYS A 124 8.73 -5.90 39.75
C LYS A 124 7.76 -4.96 40.46
N ILE A 125 6.47 -5.23 40.29
CA ILE A 125 5.41 -4.57 41.07
C ILE A 125 5.70 -4.85 42.56
N GLY A 126 5.69 -3.79 43.37
CA GLY A 126 5.91 -3.87 44.82
C GLY A 126 7.36 -3.78 45.31
N GLN A 127 8.36 -3.69 44.42
CA GLN A 127 9.78 -3.64 44.84
C GLN A 127 10.19 -2.32 45.55
N MET A 128 9.36 -1.28 45.42
CA MET A 128 9.55 0.03 46.06
C MET A 128 8.46 0.31 47.08
N ASP A 129 7.63 -0.69 47.40
CA ASP A 129 6.60 -0.54 48.42
C ASP A 129 7.32 -0.44 49.77
N ASN A 130 7.03 0.64 50.51
CA ASN A 130 7.58 0.80 51.84
C ASN A 130 7.00 -0.32 52.72
N PRO A 131 7.84 -1.15 53.38
CA PRO A 131 7.33 -2.13 54.32
C PRO A 131 6.42 -1.42 55.35
N PRO A 132 5.29 -2.03 55.73
CA PRO A 132 4.40 -1.43 56.74
C PRO A 132 5.24 -1.18 58.00
N GLY A 133 5.22 0.06 58.46
CA GLY A 133 6.20 0.59 59.42
C GLY A 133 6.40 -0.31 60.65
N GLY A 134 7.65 -0.70 60.86
CA GLY A 134 8.30 -1.04 62.13
C GLY A 134 7.48 -1.73 63.23
N MET A 135 7.65 -3.04 63.35
CA MET A 135 8.03 -3.62 64.64
C MET A 135 9.43 -4.21 64.45
N GLY A 136 10.41 -3.52 65.02
CA GLY A 136 11.72 -4.11 65.23
C GLY A 136 11.62 -5.11 66.37
N ASP A 137 12.07 -6.32 66.12
CA ASP A 137 12.48 -7.26 67.15
C ASP A 137 13.85 -7.81 66.72
N GLU A 138 14.72 -7.94 67.72
CA GLU A 138 16.15 -8.29 67.68
C GLU A 138 16.50 -9.58 66.92
#